data_AF-A0A511NDB9-F1
#
_entry.id   AF-A0A511NDB9-F1
#
_cell.length_a   1.000
_cell.length_b   1.000
_cell.length_c   1.000
_cell.angle_alpha   90.00
_cell.angle_beta   90.00
_cell.angle_gamma   90.00
#
_symmetry.space_group_name_H-M   'P 1'
#
loop_
_entity.id
_entity.type
_entity.pdbx_description
1 polymer ?
#
loop_
_entity_poly.entity_id
_entity_poly.type
_entity_poly.pdbx_seq_one_letter_code
_entity_poly.pdbx_strand_id
1 'polypeptide(L)'
;MFVSCNGQTSEKGQKETTVLVGGGCDGCELMYIGMPEEISSVSTSPGWNEKGQKLIVTGTVFQPDGKTPAPNVILYYWQTDAGGYYTPKPEMDERTKRHGYIRGWVKTGVNGKYTIKTIRPAPYPDEDSPAHIHLSVKEPGIANEYYTDEIHFDDDKLLIPYKKKNKLENRGGSGIVRILLQDSLQIAEHDIVLGLNIPNYPKNESKYSKKARQKELEQIGKELNIKNTALTFVPSFSDKATEADLNKINPDVQNTFIIYKHRSIVDKYINLKPTHENFNMLSDALDQTQGDYFHLPEPEYH
;
A
#
# COMPACT_ATOMS: atom_id res chain seq x y z
N MET A 1 16.60 -46.12 -47.75
CA MET A 1 16.79 -44.66 -47.88
C MET A 1 16.71 -44.06 -46.49
N PHE A 2 17.85 -43.76 -45.89
CA PHE A 2 17.95 -42.92 -44.70
C PHE A 2 18.71 -41.68 -45.14
N VAL A 3 18.05 -40.52 -45.13
CA VAL A 3 18.67 -39.22 -45.42
C VAL A 3 18.78 -38.48 -44.09
N SER A 4 20.02 -38.19 -43.72
CA SER A 4 20.40 -37.31 -42.62
C SER A 4 20.20 -35.85 -43.04
N CYS A 5 19.62 -35.04 -42.16
CA CYS A 5 19.66 -33.58 -42.26
C CYS A 5 20.19 -33.00 -40.95
N ASN A 6 21.40 -32.44 -41.01
CA ASN A 6 21.92 -31.49 -40.02
C ASN A 6 21.59 -30.07 -40.51
N GLY A 7 20.91 -29.28 -39.69
CA GLY A 7 20.53 -27.90 -40.01
C GLY A 7 20.53 -27.00 -38.78
N GLN A 8 21.69 -26.37 -38.55
CA GLN A 8 21.98 -25.13 -37.81
C GLN A 8 20.99 -24.65 -36.73
N THR A 9 21.39 -24.81 -35.46
CA THR A 9 20.87 -24.01 -34.34
C THR A 9 21.42 -22.59 -34.41
N SER A 10 20.57 -21.62 -34.74
CA SER A 10 20.85 -20.21 -34.48
C SER A 10 20.92 -19.97 -32.96
N GLU A 11 22.04 -19.43 -32.49
CA GLU A 11 22.17 -18.88 -31.14
C GLU A 11 21.14 -17.76 -30.95
N LYS A 12 20.00 -18.08 -30.32
CA LYS A 12 19.15 -17.05 -29.75
C LYS A 12 19.85 -16.55 -28.50
N GLY A 13 20.47 -15.36 -28.61
CA GLY A 13 20.93 -14.60 -27.47
C GLY A 13 19.85 -14.59 -26.39
N GLN A 14 20.22 -15.02 -25.18
CA GLN A 14 19.37 -14.90 -24.02
C GLN A 14 19.07 -13.42 -23.82
N LYS A 15 17.86 -12.97 -24.16
CA LYS A 15 17.33 -11.72 -23.62
C LYS A 15 17.31 -11.90 -22.11
N GLU A 16 18.17 -11.19 -21.39
CA GLU A 16 18.00 -10.98 -19.96
C GLU A 16 16.60 -10.41 -19.75
N THR A 17 15.65 -11.25 -19.32
CA THR A 17 14.35 -10.78 -18.88
C THR A 17 14.58 -10.05 -17.57
N THR A 18 14.78 -8.74 -17.63
CA THR A 18 14.80 -7.87 -16.46
C THR A 18 13.49 -8.07 -15.70
N VAL A 19 13.60 -8.66 -14.51
CA VAL A 19 12.45 -8.94 -13.64
C VAL A 19 11.90 -7.61 -13.12
N LEU A 20 10.65 -7.30 -13.44
CA LEU A 20 10.01 -6.04 -13.03
C LEU A 20 9.63 -6.07 -11.54
N VAL A 21 9.93 -4.97 -10.85
CA VAL A 21 9.42 -4.72 -9.49
C VAL A 21 7.90 -4.61 -9.56
N GLY A 22 7.19 -5.23 -8.62
CA GLY A 22 5.73 -5.29 -8.60
C GLY A 22 5.10 -6.37 -9.49
N GLY A 23 5.90 -7.06 -10.31
CA GLY A 23 5.39 -8.11 -11.22
C GLY A 23 4.73 -7.58 -12.50
N GLY A 24 4.90 -6.29 -12.81
CA GLY A 24 4.24 -5.61 -13.92
C GLY A 24 2.84 -5.10 -13.54
N CYS A 25 2.36 -4.13 -14.31
CA CYS A 25 1.06 -3.50 -14.12
C CYS A 25 0.53 -3.03 -15.47
N ASP A 26 -0.69 -3.43 -15.84
CA ASP A 26 -1.34 -2.93 -17.05
C ASP A 26 -1.91 -1.54 -16.79
N GLY A 27 -1.46 -0.54 -17.56
CA GLY A 27 -1.93 0.84 -17.47
C GLY A 27 -1.13 1.73 -16.52
N CYS A 28 -0.24 1.19 -15.68
CA CYS A 28 0.61 2.02 -14.82
C CYS A 28 1.51 2.95 -15.65
N GLU A 29 1.96 2.53 -16.84
CA GLU A 29 2.78 3.32 -17.75
C GLU A 29 2.05 4.57 -18.29
N LEU A 30 0.72 4.60 -18.19
CA LEU A 30 -0.08 5.78 -18.56
C LEU A 30 0.18 6.97 -17.64
N MET A 31 0.87 6.77 -16.53
CA MET A 31 1.36 7.84 -15.67
C MET A 31 2.33 8.77 -16.41
N TYR A 32 3.03 8.33 -17.46
CA TYR A 32 3.99 9.19 -18.16
C TYR A 32 3.33 10.11 -19.19
N ILE A 33 2.06 9.88 -19.54
CA ILE A 33 1.34 10.69 -20.53
C ILE A 33 0.76 11.92 -19.84
N GLY A 34 1.24 13.12 -20.19
CA GLY A 34 0.79 14.36 -19.57
C GLY A 34 1.28 14.55 -18.12
N MET A 35 2.30 13.78 -17.70
CA MET A 35 2.97 13.99 -16.42
C MET A 35 3.60 15.39 -16.40
N PRO A 36 3.31 16.24 -15.40
CA PRO A 36 3.94 17.55 -15.27
C PRO A 36 5.45 17.43 -15.05
N GLU A 37 6.22 18.42 -15.53
CA GLU A 37 7.65 18.53 -15.22
C GLU A 37 7.88 18.70 -13.71
N GLU A 38 7.04 19.50 -13.05
CA GLU A 38 7.06 19.72 -11.62
C GLU A 38 5.79 19.17 -10.96
N ILE A 39 5.98 18.26 -10.01
CA ILE A 39 4.90 17.60 -9.28
C ILE A 39 5.01 18.01 -7.81
N SER A 40 3.93 18.58 -7.28
CA SER A 40 3.81 19.01 -5.88
C SER A 40 3.46 17.84 -4.95
N SER A 41 3.74 17.99 -3.65
CA SER A 41 3.23 17.09 -2.60
C SER A 41 1.75 17.28 -2.30
N VAL A 42 1.10 18.27 -2.93
CA VAL A 42 -0.35 18.46 -2.90
C VAL A 42 -0.86 18.49 -4.34
N SER A 43 -1.77 17.57 -4.64
CA SER A 43 -2.47 17.50 -5.92
C SER A 43 -3.93 17.91 -5.72
N THR A 44 -4.44 18.76 -6.61
CA THR A 44 -5.88 19.06 -6.69
C THR A 44 -6.39 18.48 -7.99
N SER A 45 -7.16 17.39 -7.91
CA SER A 45 -7.67 16.68 -9.07
C SER A 45 -8.70 17.53 -9.82
N PRO A 46 -8.91 17.29 -11.13
CA PRO A 46 -10.01 17.93 -11.85
C PRO A 46 -11.38 17.74 -11.18
N GLY A 47 -11.60 16.58 -10.55
CA GLY A 47 -12.82 16.27 -9.80
C GLY A 47 -13.06 17.21 -8.61
N TRP A 48 -12.02 17.82 -8.03
CA TRP A 48 -12.17 18.79 -6.95
C TRP A 48 -13.06 20.00 -7.33
N ASN A 49 -13.16 20.34 -8.61
CA ASN A 49 -14.00 21.45 -9.06
C ASN A 49 -15.43 21.03 -9.46
N GLU A 50 -15.77 19.75 -9.26
CA GLU A 50 -17.04 19.19 -9.75
C GLU A 50 -18.07 19.04 -8.64
N LYS A 51 -19.31 18.72 -9.04
CA LYS A 51 -20.34 18.34 -8.07
C LYS A 51 -20.02 16.95 -7.53
N GLY A 52 -20.08 16.80 -6.22
CA GLY A 52 -19.78 15.54 -5.54
C GLY A 52 -19.30 15.78 -4.12
N GLN A 53 -19.27 14.71 -3.32
CA GLN A 53 -18.76 14.74 -1.97
C GLN A 53 -17.25 15.05 -2.00
N LYS A 54 -16.81 16.15 -1.39
CA LYS A 54 -15.39 16.51 -1.36
C LYS A 54 -14.62 15.55 -0.47
N LEU A 55 -13.45 15.16 -0.94
CA LEU A 55 -12.56 14.20 -0.28
C LEU A 55 -11.12 14.70 -0.32
N ILE A 56 -10.46 14.70 0.82
CA ILE A 56 -9.00 14.80 0.92
C ILE A 56 -8.47 13.43 1.31
N VAL A 57 -7.60 12.87 0.48
CA VAL A 57 -6.74 11.74 0.86
C VAL A 57 -5.37 12.29 1.20
N THR A 58 -4.84 11.96 2.36
CA THR A 58 -3.50 12.40 2.79
C THR A 58 -2.76 11.27 3.48
N GLY A 59 -1.45 11.31 3.48
CA GLY A 59 -0.66 10.31 4.19
C GLY A 59 0.83 10.52 4.04
N THR A 60 1.58 9.56 4.56
CA THR A 60 3.04 9.49 4.48
C THR A 60 3.43 8.22 3.77
N VAL A 61 4.32 8.35 2.78
CA VAL A 61 5.02 7.18 2.22
C VAL A 61 6.27 6.95 3.05
N PHE A 62 6.45 5.71 3.49
CA PHE A 62 7.57 5.25 4.29
C PHE A 62 8.48 4.31 3.48
N GLN A 63 9.76 4.31 3.82
CA GLN A 63 10.74 3.33 3.39
C GLN A 63 10.34 1.92 3.86
N PRO A 64 11.01 0.84 3.39
CA PRO A 64 10.69 -0.53 3.78
C PRO A 64 10.75 -0.83 5.29
N ASP A 65 11.36 0.06 6.09
CA ASP A 65 11.39 -0.01 7.56
C ASP A 65 10.08 0.46 8.23
N GLY A 66 9.10 0.91 7.44
CA GLY A 66 7.80 1.38 7.93
C GLY A 66 7.84 2.65 8.79
N LYS A 67 8.98 3.35 8.86
CA LYS A 67 9.20 4.47 9.79
C LYS A 67 9.86 5.67 9.16
N THR A 68 10.89 5.44 8.34
CA THR A 68 11.62 6.53 7.69
C THR A 68 10.77 7.06 6.55
N PRO A 69 10.42 8.36 6.50
CA PRO A 69 9.67 8.91 5.38
C PRO A 69 10.44 8.80 4.06
N ALA A 70 9.74 8.48 2.97
CA ALA A 70 10.29 8.30 1.64
C ALA A 70 10.00 9.54 0.76
N PRO A 71 11.01 10.41 0.51
CA PRO A 71 10.83 11.59 -0.32
C PRO A 71 10.91 11.25 -1.81
N ASN A 72 10.38 12.15 -2.65
CA ASN A 72 10.45 12.09 -4.11
C ASN A 72 9.79 10.85 -4.76
N VAL A 73 8.87 10.20 -4.06
CA VAL A 73 8.04 9.12 -4.60
C VAL A 73 6.88 9.75 -5.36
N ILE A 74 6.70 9.36 -6.62
CA ILE A 74 5.55 9.80 -7.42
C ILE A 74 4.43 8.79 -7.22
N LEU A 75 3.27 9.28 -6.79
CA LEU A 75 2.03 8.54 -6.79
C LEU A 75 1.18 9.06 -7.95
N TYR A 76 0.81 8.16 -8.86
CA TYR A 76 -0.16 8.42 -9.92
C TYR A 76 -1.49 7.83 -9.51
N TYR A 77 -2.54 8.64 -9.50
CA TYR A 77 -3.88 8.24 -9.09
C TYR A 77 -4.87 8.44 -10.23
N TRP A 78 -5.90 7.59 -10.27
CA TRP A 78 -7.06 7.75 -11.13
C TRP A 78 -8.28 7.11 -10.48
N GLN A 79 -9.46 7.62 -10.83
CA GLN A 79 -10.73 7.19 -10.23
C GLN A 79 -11.92 7.50 -11.14
N THR A 80 -13.06 6.94 -10.80
CA THR A 80 -14.36 7.31 -11.36
C THR A 80 -14.84 8.67 -10.85
N ASP A 81 -15.80 9.23 -11.56
CA ASP A 81 -16.60 10.37 -11.10
C ASP A 81 -17.66 9.97 -10.04
N ALA A 82 -18.46 10.93 -9.61
CA ALA A 82 -19.54 10.71 -8.64
C ALA A 82 -20.69 9.84 -9.18
N GLY A 83 -20.69 9.50 -10.47
CA GLY A 83 -21.62 8.54 -11.08
C GLY A 83 -21.02 7.16 -11.31
N GLY A 84 -19.73 6.96 -11.01
CA GLY A 84 -19.06 5.68 -11.13
C GLY A 84 -18.45 5.42 -12.51
N TYR A 85 -18.21 6.47 -13.31
CA TYR A 85 -17.66 6.34 -14.65
C TYR A 85 -16.26 6.93 -14.80
N TYR A 86 -15.41 6.27 -15.59
CA TYR A 86 -14.19 6.87 -16.15
C TYR A 86 -14.55 7.77 -17.33
N THR A 87 -15.09 8.94 -17.03
CA THR A 87 -15.47 9.90 -18.07
C THR A 87 -14.20 10.47 -18.72
N PRO A 88 -14.03 10.37 -20.06
CA PRO A 88 -12.94 11.04 -20.76
C PRO A 88 -13.32 12.47 -21.16
N LYS A 89 -12.32 13.32 -21.41
CA LYS A 89 -12.51 14.62 -22.07
C LYS A 89 -11.99 14.60 -23.51
N PRO A 90 -12.54 15.42 -24.43
CA PRO A 90 -12.15 15.42 -25.84
C PRO A 90 -10.66 15.64 -26.10
N GLU A 91 -9.99 16.43 -25.25
CA GLU A 91 -8.57 16.78 -25.35
C GLU A 91 -7.60 15.70 -24.83
N MET A 92 -8.12 14.61 -24.26
CA MET A 92 -7.28 13.55 -23.71
C MET A 92 -6.65 12.68 -24.79
N ASP A 93 -5.41 12.23 -24.53
CA ASP A 93 -4.78 11.16 -25.30
C ASP A 93 -5.62 9.89 -25.21
N GLU A 94 -5.91 9.26 -26.35
CA GLU A 94 -6.76 8.06 -26.46
C GLU A 94 -6.35 6.95 -25.49
N ARG A 95 -5.05 6.75 -25.26
CA ARG A 95 -4.53 5.71 -24.37
C ARG A 95 -4.93 5.95 -22.91
N THR A 96 -5.10 7.21 -22.53
CA THR A 96 -5.41 7.61 -21.15
C THR A 96 -6.90 7.64 -20.84
N LYS A 97 -7.77 7.52 -21.85
CA LYS A 97 -9.22 7.57 -21.66
C LYS A 97 -9.73 6.46 -20.73
N ARG A 98 -9.08 5.30 -20.70
CA ARG A 98 -9.40 4.21 -19.76
C ARG A 98 -9.19 4.58 -18.28
N HIS A 99 -8.45 5.63 -17.98
CA HIS A 99 -8.26 6.16 -16.62
C HIS A 99 -9.15 7.38 -16.33
N GLY A 100 -9.97 7.82 -17.29
CA GLY A 100 -10.80 9.02 -17.16
C GLY A 100 -9.99 10.32 -16.99
N TYR A 101 -10.66 11.46 -16.97
CA TYR A 101 -9.98 12.75 -16.74
C TYR A 101 -9.69 13.00 -15.25
N ILE A 102 -10.34 12.30 -14.32
CA ILE A 102 -10.03 12.39 -12.88
C ILE A 102 -8.82 11.50 -12.57
N ARG A 103 -7.67 11.96 -13.08
CA ARG A 103 -6.35 11.39 -12.88
C ARG A 103 -5.35 12.47 -12.54
N GLY A 104 -4.28 12.12 -11.85
CA GLY A 104 -3.24 13.08 -11.51
C GLY A 104 -2.03 12.48 -10.83
N TRP A 105 -1.13 13.35 -10.43
CA TRP A 105 0.13 12.99 -9.78
C TRP A 105 0.30 13.77 -8.49
N VAL A 106 0.96 13.16 -7.53
CA VAL A 106 1.52 13.81 -6.34
C VAL A 106 2.91 13.24 -6.09
N LYS A 107 3.86 14.08 -5.69
CA LYS A 107 5.24 13.68 -5.40
C LYS A 107 5.55 13.97 -3.94
N THR A 108 5.96 12.95 -3.19
CA THR A 108 6.17 13.10 -1.75
C THR A 108 7.25 14.12 -1.43
N GLY A 109 6.99 14.95 -0.41
CA GLY A 109 7.96 15.93 0.09
C GLY A 109 9.09 15.28 0.90
N VAL A 110 9.99 16.11 1.45
CA VAL A 110 11.12 15.64 2.30
C VAL A 110 10.68 14.86 3.55
N ASN A 111 9.45 15.07 3.99
CA ASN A 111 8.81 14.38 5.11
C ASN A 111 7.95 13.19 4.68
N GLY A 112 8.07 12.73 3.42
CA GLY A 112 7.29 11.63 2.85
C GLY A 112 5.80 11.92 2.67
N LYS A 113 5.32 13.13 3.01
CA LYS A 113 3.89 13.45 2.98
C LYS A 113 3.39 13.71 1.57
N TYR A 114 2.14 13.34 1.33
CA TYR A 114 1.38 13.66 0.13
C TYR A 114 -0.08 13.99 0.46
N THR A 115 -0.73 14.76 -0.41
CA THR A 115 -2.16 15.08 -0.31
C THR A 115 -2.80 15.09 -1.70
N ILE A 116 -3.97 14.46 -1.82
CA ILE A 116 -4.83 14.47 -3.01
C ILE A 116 -6.17 15.09 -2.60
N LYS A 117 -6.52 16.21 -3.22
CA LYS A 117 -7.83 16.86 -3.09
C LYS A 117 -8.68 16.45 -4.28
N THR A 118 -9.78 15.74 -4.05
CA THR A 118 -10.64 15.18 -5.09
C THR A 118 -12.11 15.12 -4.65
N ILE A 119 -12.97 14.49 -5.44
CA ILE A 119 -14.29 14.03 -5.00
C ILE A 119 -14.22 12.56 -4.63
N ARG A 120 -15.10 12.14 -3.72
CA ARG A 120 -15.33 10.73 -3.45
C ARG A 120 -15.86 10.04 -4.72
N PRO A 121 -15.18 9.00 -5.23
CA PRO A 121 -15.69 8.24 -6.36
C PRO A 121 -16.95 7.46 -5.96
N ALA A 122 -17.80 7.17 -6.94
CA ALA A 122 -18.86 6.18 -6.76
C ALA A 122 -18.40 4.79 -7.24
N PRO A 123 -18.98 3.71 -6.69
CA PRO A 123 -18.85 2.36 -7.25
C PRO A 123 -19.22 2.32 -8.74
N TYR A 124 -18.66 1.37 -9.50
CA TYR A 124 -19.12 1.15 -10.87
C TYR A 124 -20.61 0.77 -10.86
N PRO A 125 -21.43 1.35 -11.75
CA PRO A 125 -22.83 0.96 -11.88
C PRO A 125 -22.96 -0.53 -12.19
N ASP A 126 -23.92 -1.18 -11.53
CA ASP A 126 -24.24 -2.60 -11.73
C ASP A 126 -23.10 -3.60 -11.41
N GLU A 127 -22.05 -3.16 -10.69
CA GLU A 127 -20.99 -4.03 -10.18
C GLU A 127 -20.96 -4.11 -8.65
N ASP A 128 -20.32 -5.18 -8.14
CA ASP A 128 -20.15 -5.43 -6.70
C ASP A 128 -18.84 -4.82 -6.14
N SER A 129 -18.14 -3.99 -6.92
CA SER A 129 -16.86 -3.39 -6.54
C SER A 129 -17.10 -2.12 -5.71
N PRO A 130 -16.54 -1.99 -4.48
CA PRO A 130 -16.69 -0.79 -3.67
C PRO A 130 -16.06 0.42 -4.37
N ALA A 131 -16.45 1.64 -3.97
CA ALA A 131 -15.80 2.86 -4.41
C ALA A 131 -14.29 2.79 -4.12
N HIS A 132 -13.47 3.20 -5.09
CA HIS A 132 -12.03 3.14 -4.97
C HIS A 132 -11.29 4.21 -5.77
N ILE A 133 -10.06 4.47 -5.32
CA ILE A 133 -9.06 5.27 -6.05
C ILE A 133 -7.87 4.36 -6.33
N HIS A 134 -7.51 4.21 -7.60
CA HIS A 134 -6.34 3.43 -7.97
C HIS A 134 -5.05 4.21 -7.73
N LEU A 135 -3.96 3.48 -7.47
CA LEU A 135 -2.64 4.04 -7.25
C LEU A 135 -1.55 3.26 -7.97
N SER A 136 -0.67 3.99 -8.63
CA SER A 136 0.63 3.52 -9.08
C SER A 136 1.74 4.30 -8.39
N VAL A 137 2.85 3.64 -8.14
CA VAL A 137 4.02 4.17 -7.46
C VAL A 137 5.21 4.13 -8.40
N LYS A 138 5.93 5.25 -8.47
CA LYS A 138 7.24 5.37 -9.10
C LYS A 138 8.22 5.95 -8.10
N GLU A 139 9.14 5.10 -7.65
CA GLU A 139 10.19 5.48 -6.71
C GLU A 139 11.44 6.02 -7.40
N PRO A 140 12.23 6.87 -6.70
CA PRO A 140 13.58 7.16 -7.14
C PRO A 140 14.44 5.90 -7.05
N GLY A 141 15.07 5.51 -8.15
CA GLY A 141 16.01 4.37 -8.19
C GLY A 141 15.41 3.01 -8.52
N ILE A 142 14.08 2.86 -8.55
CA ILE A 142 13.43 1.69 -9.15
C ILE A 142 13.20 1.97 -10.63
N ALA A 143 13.59 1.04 -11.51
CA ALA A 143 13.54 1.24 -12.96
C ALA A 143 12.12 1.42 -13.50
N ASN A 144 11.16 0.66 -12.98
CA ASN A 144 9.76 0.66 -13.41
C ASN A 144 8.81 1.17 -12.31
N GLU A 145 7.59 1.47 -12.70
CA GLU A 145 6.43 1.72 -11.84
C GLU A 145 5.72 0.42 -11.48
N TYR A 146 4.99 0.43 -10.37
CA TYR A 146 4.17 -0.69 -9.92
C TYR A 146 2.92 -0.19 -9.19
N TYR A 147 1.94 -1.06 -8.94
CA TYR A 147 0.72 -0.69 -8.21
C TYR A 147 0.80 -1.08 -6.72
N THR A 148 0.14 -0.29 -5.89
CA THR A 148 -0.23 -0.65 -4.51
C THR A 148 -1.69 -1.07 -4.45
N ASP A 149 -2.16 -1.57 -3.31
CA ASP A 149 -3.59 -1.79 -3.12
C ASP A 149 -4.34 -0.46 -3.35
N GLU A 150 -5.53 -0.57 -3.93
CA GLU A 150 -6.42 0.55 -4.21
C GLU A 150 -6.95 1.16 -2.90
N ILE A 151 -7.22 2.47 -2.90
CA ILE A 151 -7.83 3.10 -1.74
C ILE A 151 -9.31 2.73 -1.71
N HIS A 152 -9.73 1.94 -0.73
CA HIS A 152 -11.13 1.61 -0.46
C HIS A 152 -11.61 2.28 0.82
N PHE A 153 -12.90 2.53 0.95
CA PHE A 153 -13.48 3.21 2.12
C PHE A 153 -14.21 2.22 3.03
N ASP A 154 -13.94 2.26 4.33
CA ASP A 154 -14.48 1.29 5.30
C ASP A 154 -16.00 1.41 5.56
N ASP A 155 -16.56 2.57 5.25
CA ASP A 155 -17.98 2.89 5.26
C ASP A 155 -18.74 2.43 4.01
N ASP A 156 -18.05 1.90 2.98
CA ASP A 156 -18.68 1.40 1.77
C ASP A 156 -19.37 0.03 2.00
N LYS A 157 -20.68 -0.03 1.74
CA LYS A 157 -21.52 -1.22 1.93
C LYS A 157 -21.07 -2.41 1.05
N LEU A 158 -20.38 -2.16 -0.07
CA LEU A 158 -19.87 -3.20 -0.97
C LEU A 158 -18.52 -3.77 -0.52
N LEU A 159 -17.81 -3.12 0.40
CA LEU A 159 -16.46 -3.54 0.81
C LEU A 159 -16.43 -4.95 1.41
N ILE A 160 -17.34 -5.26 2.33
CA ILE A 160 -17.37 -6.56 3.00
C ILE A 160 -17.71 -7.70 2.04
N PRO A 161 -18.78 -7.61 1.20
CA PRO A 161 -19.02 -8.57 0.13
C PRO A 161 -17.81 -8.75 -0.81
N TYR A 162 -17.18 -7.65 -1.23
CA TYR A 162 -16.03 -7.68 -2.13
C TYR A 162 -14.84 -8.44 -1.54
N LYS A 163 -14.48 -8.17 -0.27
CA LYS A 163 -13.38 -8.86 0.44
C LYS A 163 -13.61 -10.34 0.67
N LYS A 164 -14.86 -10.82 0.65
CA LYS A 164 -15.17 -12.26 0.72
C LYS A 164 -14.88 -12.97 -0.60
N LYS A 165 -14.98 -12.26 -1.72
CA LYS A 165 -14.76 -12.79 -3.07
C LYS A 165 -13.31 -12.59 -3.55
N ASN A 166 -12.67 -11.50 -3.13
CA ASN A 166 -11.37 -11.06 -3.62
C ASN A 166 -10.31 -11.06 -2.51
N LYS A 167 -9.10 -11.49 -2.85
CA LYS A 167 -7.96 -11.49 -1.93
C LYS A 167 -7.29 -10.12 -1.93
N LEU A 168 -7.17 -9.50 -0.76
CA LEU A 168 -6.34 -8.31 -0.58
C LEU A 168 -4.86 -8.71 -0.63
N GLU A 169 -4.11 -8.15 -1.56
CA GLU A 169 -2.68 -8.39 -1.70
C GLU A 169 -1.88 -7.67 -0.59
N ASN A 170 -2.45 -6.60 -0.05
CA ASN A 170 -1.87 -5.71 0.94
C ASN A 170 -0.53 -5.10 0.47
N ARG A 171 -0.44 -4.73 -0.80
CA ARG A 171 0.71 -4.05 -1.42
C ARG A 171 0.81 -2.63 -0.90
N GLY A 172 1.90 -2.32 -0.21
CA GLY A 172 2.12 -1.01 0.40
C GLY A 172 1.26 -0.70 1.63
N GLY A 173 0.28 -1.54 1.97
CA GLY A 173 -0.71 -1.25 3.00
C GLY A 173 -1.99 -2.04 2.72
N SER A 174 -3.08 -1.82 3.46
CA SER A 174 -4.36 -2.48 3.14
C SER A 174 -5.18 -1.76 2.08
N GLY A 175 -4.86 -0.51 1.75
CA GLY A 175 -5.69 0.36 0.91
C GLY A 175 -7.02 0.80 1.55
N ILE A 176 -7.53 0.07 2.56
CA ILE A 176 -8.76 0.44 3.27
C ILE A 176 -8.50 1.60 4.23
N VAL A 177 -9.25 2.68 4.06
CA VAL A 177 -9.18 3.92 4.84
C VAL A 177 -10.49 4.21 5.56
N ARG A 178 -10.36 4.88 6.70
CA ARG A 178 -11.48 5.44 7.47
C ARG A 178 -11.80 6.85 7.00
N ILE A 179 -13.09 7.20 7.04
CA ILE A 179 -13.55 8.56 6.73
C ILE A 179 -13.78 9.37 8.00
N LEU A 180 -13.18 10.55 8.02
CA LEU A 180 -13.37 11.59 9.04
C LEU A 180 -14.01 12.82 8.41
N LEU A 181 -14.83 13.56 9.16
CA LEU A 181 -15.56 14.72 8.67
C LEU A 181 -15.05 16.03 9.26
N GLN A 182 -14.67 16.96 8.40
CA GLN A 182 -14.48 18.36 8.75
C GLN A 182 -15.56 19.19 8.05
N ASP A 183 -16.63 19.56 8.77
CA ASP A 183 -17.86 20.09 8.18
C ASP A 183 -18.42 19.12 7.12
N SER A 184 -18.57 19.58 5.87
CA SER A 184 -18.98 18.75 4.74
C SER A 184 -17.82 18.07 4.01
N LEU A 185 -16.58 18.23 4.46
CA LEU A 185 -15.39 17.65 3.82
C LEU A 185 -15.09 16.28 4.42
N GLN A 186 -14.91 15.27 3.56
CA GLN A 186 -14.38 13.98 3.97
C GLN A 186 -12.85 13.99 3.93
N ILE A 187 -12.22 13.39 4.93
CA ILE A 187 -10.78 13.25 5.06
C ILE A 187 -10.45 11.78 5.31
N ALA A 188 -9.47 11.26 4.56
CA ALA A 188 -8.97 9.91 4.69
C ALA A 188 -7.44 9.92 4.86
N GLU A 189 -6.95 9.20 5.86
CA GLU A 189 -5.51 9.00 6.07
C GLU A 189 -5.06 7.66 5.44
N HIS A 190 -4.08 7.71 4.54
CA HIS A 190 -3.59 6.57 3.77
C HIS A 190 -2.05 6.55 3.71
N ASP A 191 -1.43 5.83 4.65
CA ASP A 191 0.02 5.64 4.66
C ASP A 191 0.43 4.44 3.78
N ILE A 192 1.61 4.56 3.15
CA ILE A 192 2.15 3.53 2.24
C ILE A 192 3.55 3.12 2.71
N VAL A 193 3.82 1.83 2.81
CA VAL A 193 5.16 1.28 3.10
C VAL A 193 5.76 0.66 1.84
N LEU A 194 6.82 1.25 1.31
CA LEU A 194 7.46 0.78 0.08
C LEU A 194 8.02 -0.64 0.24
N GLY A 195 7.93 -1.44 -0.82
CA GLY A 195 8.36 -2.84 -0.81
C GLY A 195 7.49 -3.81 -0.01
N LEU A 196 6.56 -3.34 0.82
CA LEU A 196 5.66 -4.20 1.58
C LEU A 196 4.74 -4.99 0.63
N ASN A 197 4.91 -6.31 0.62
CA ASN A 197 4.21 -7.25 -0.27
C ASN A 197 4.36 -6.95 -1.77
N ILE A 198 5.40 -6.20 -2.18
CA ILE A 198 5.68 -5.92 -3.60
C ILE A 198 6.58 -7.03 -4.18
N PRO A 199 6.12 -7.78 -5.21
CA PRO A 199 6.94 -8.80 -5.86
C PRO A 199 8.25 -8.23 -6.42
N ASN A 200 9.32 -9.00 -6.35
CA ASN A 200 10.64 -8.66 -6.93
C ASN A 200 11.23 -7.32 -6.45
N TYR A 201 10.73 -6.76 -5.35
CA TYR A 201 11.28 -5.55 -4.76
C TYR A 201 12.73 -5.79 -4.31
N PRO A 202 13.67 -4.87 -4.56
CA PRO A 202 15.05 -5.02 -4.12
C PRO A 202 15.10 -5.23 -2.61
N LYS A 203 15.48 -6.44 -2.17
CA LYS A 203 15.64 -6.76 -0.76
C LYS A 203 17.08 -6.45 -0.34
N ASN A 204 17.25 -5.88 0.86
CA ASN A 204 18.51 -6.05 1.58
C ASN A 204 18.74 -7.55 1.83
N GLU A 205 19.94 -8.03 1.50
CA GLU A 205 20.25 -9.43 1.28
C GLU A 205 19.98 -10.36 2.47
N SER A 206 19.01 -11.25 2.32
CA SER A 206 19.12 -12.59 2.89
C SER A 206 18.64 -13.58 1.83
N LYS A 207 19.36 -14.69 1.62
CA LYS A 207 19.03 -15.76 0.65
C LYS A 207 17.76 -16.56 1.05
N TYR A 208 16.80 -15.91 1.72
CA TYR A 208 15.59 -16.51 2.23
C TYR A 208 14.59 -16.80 1.11
N SER A 209 14.09 -18.04 1.07
CA SER A 209 12.99 -18.47 0.21
C SER A 209 11.91 -19.13 1.04
N LYS A 210 10.73 -18.51 1.10
CA LYS A 210 9.55 -19.03 1.81
C LYS A 210 9.18 -20.42 1.31
N LYS A 211 9.19 -20.64 -0.01
CA LYS A 211 8.88 -21.94 -0.63
C LYS A 211 9.87 -23.03 -0.21
N ALA A 212 11.17 -22.69 -0.16
CA ALA A 212 12.19 -23.64 0.28
C ALA A 212 12.02 -24.00 1.77
N ARG A 213 11.79 -23.00 2.64
CA ARG A 213 11.56 -23.26 4.07
C ARG A 213 10.27 -24.01 4.34
N GLN A 214 9.20 -23.71 3.60
CA GLN A 214 7.94 -24.42 3.76
C GLN A 214 8.08 -25.91 3.41
N LYS A 215 8.80 -26.24 2.32
CA LYS A 215 9.08 -27.63 1.95
C LYS A 215 9.90 -28.37 3.00
N GLU A 216 10.87 -27.70 3.60
CA GLU A 216 11.69 -28.24 4.70
C GLU A 216 10.85 -28.50 5.96
N LEU A 217 10.03 -27.53 6.38
CA LEU A 217 9.16 -27.67 7.55
C LEU A 217 8.08 -28.75 7.36
N GLU A 218 7.53 -28.87 6.16
CA GLU A 218 6.62 -29.97 5.80
C GLU A 218 7.32 -31.33 5.90
N GLN A 219 8.58 -31.42 5.48
CA GLN A 219 9.37 -32.65 5.57
C GLN A 219 9.65 -33.04 7.03
N ILE A 220 10.05 -32.07 7.86
CA ILE A 220 10.24 -32.28 9.30
C ILE A 220 8.93 -32.71 9.97
N GLY A 221 7.81 -32.08 9.61
CA GLY A 221 6.48 -32.46 10.13
C GLY A 221 6.11 -33.91 9.81
N LYS A 222 6.46 -34.40 8.62
CA LYS A 222 6.29 -35.81 8.23
C LYS A 222 7.18 -36.74 9.06
N GLU A 223 8.45 -36.38 9.25
CA GLU A 223 9.42 -37.15 10.04
C GLU A 223 9.01 -37.25 11.51
N LEU A 224 8.45 -36.17 12.07
CA LEU A 224 7.94 -36.10 13.43
C LEU A 224 6.51 -36.65 13.59
N ASN A 225 5.90 -37.17 12.51
CA ASN A 225 4.57 -37.75 12.48
C ASN A 225 3.45 -36.79 12.99
N ILE A 226 3.61 -35.49 12.71
CA ILE A 226 2.66 -34.45 13.13
C ILE A 226 1.42 -34.51 12.23
N LYS A 227 0.25 -34.79 12.82
CA LYS A 227 -1.00 -35.01 12.07
C LYS A 227 -1.66 -33.74 11.55
N ASN A 228 -1.56 -32.64 12.28
CA ASN A 228 -2.14 -31.35 11.93
C ASN A 228 -1.11 -30.26 12.20
N THR A 229 -0.69 -29.54 11.17
CA THR A 229 0.32 -28.47 11.29
C THR A 229 -0.18 -27.21 10.61
N ALA A 230 -0.17 -26.09 11.33
CA ALA A 230 -0.31 -24.76 10.75
C ALA A 230 1.07 -24.08 10.81
N LEU A 231 1.62 -23.73 9.66
CA LEU A 231 2.91 -23.04 9.58
C LEU A 231 2.65 -21.53 9.52
N THR A 232 3.17 -20.81 10.50
CA THR A 232 3.26 -19.35 10.47
C THR A 232 4.73 -18.95 10.44
N PHE A 233 5.05 -17.95 9.64
CA PHE A 233 6.39 -17.38 9.57
C PHE A 233 6.35 -16.05 10.29
N VAL A 234 7.04 -15.98 11.42
CA VAL A 234 7.32 -14.72 12.10
C VAL A 234 8.79 -14.37 11.88
N PRO A 235 9.12 -13.08 11.73
CA PRO A 235 10.51 -12.68 11.61
C PRO A 235 11.31 -13.06 12.87
N SER A 236 12.57 -13.44 12.72
CA SER A 236 13.44 -13.77 13.86
C SER A 236 13.76 -12.50 14.65
N PHE A 237 13.84 -12.59 15.98
CA PHE A 237 14.36 -11.49 16.82
C PHE A 237 15.82 -11.14 16.51
N SER A 238 16.56 -12.06 15.89
CA SER A 238 17.95 -11.82 15.44
C SER A 238 18.05 -11.22 14.03
N ASP A 239 16.93 -11.13 13.31
CA ASP A 239 16.92 -10.60 11.95
C ASP A 239 16.86 -9.06 11.99
N LYS A 240 18.00 -8.45 11.66
CA LYS A 240 18.25 -7.01 11.71
C LYS A 240 17.34 -6.18 10.81
N ALA A 241 16.72 -6.79 9.80
CA ALA A 241 15.82 -6.11 8.89
C ALA A 241 14.36 -6.09 9.38
N THR A 242 14.05 -6.68 10.53
CA THR A 242 12.67 -6.93 10.95
C THR A 242 12.19 -5.92 11.96
N GLU A 243 10.87 -5.71 12.01
CA GLU A 243 10.25 -4.89 13.06
C GLU A 243 10.62 -5.39 14.47
N ALA A 244 10.88 -6.69 14.65
CA ALA A 244 11.31 -7.20 15.94
C ALA A 244 12.66 -6.61 16.38
N ASP A 245 13.67 -6.60 15.52
CA ASP A 245 15.00 -6.02 15.84
C ASP A 245 14.99 -4.48 15.77
N LEU A 246 14.34 -3.89 14.76
CA LEU A 246 14.22 -2.44 14.60
C LEU A 246 13.49 -1.78 15.78
N ASN A 247 12.54 -2.49 16.40
CA ASN A 247 11.87 -2.05 17.63
C ASN A 247 12.53 -2.61 18.89
N LYS A 248 13.68 -3.29 18.79
CA LYS A 248 14.43 -3.87 19.91
C LYS A 248 13.56 -4.74 20.81
N ILE A 249 12.61 -5.50 20.24
CA ILE A 249 11.73 -6.38 21.01
C ILE A 249 12.61 -7.42 21.67
N ASN A 250 12.62 -7.39 23.01
CA ASN A 250 13.47 -8.26 23.81
C ASN A 250 12.60 -9.40 24.36
N PRO A 251 12.82 -10.66 23.95
CA PRO A 251 12.06 -11.79 24.48
C PRO A 251 12.38 -12.12 25.95
N ASP A 252 13.49 -11.60 26.49
CA ASP A 252 13.95 -11.91 27.86
C ASP A 252 13.31 -11.00 28.94
N VAL A 253 12.39 -10.12 28.57
CA VAL A 253 11.70 -9.19 29.48
C VAL A 253 10.28 -9.66 29.79
N GLN A 254 9.76 -9.27 30.95
CA GLN A 254 8.45 -9.73 31.42
C GLN A 254 7.30 -9.25 30.52
N ASN A 255 7.35 -8.00 30.07
CA ASN A 255 6.40 -7.46 29.10
C ASN A 255 7.03 -6.34 28.27
N THR A 256 6.51 -6.17 27.05
CA THR A 256 6.76 -5.00 26.21
C THR A 256 5.41 -4.44 25.78
N PHE A 257 5.17 -3.17 26.09
CA PHE A 257 4.03 -2.42 25.56
C PHE A 257 4.50 -1.60 24.37
N ILE A 258 3.73 -1.62 23.30
CA ILE A 258 4.01 -0.90 22.06
C ILE A 258 2.77 -0.07 21.74
N ILE A 259 2.96 1.23 21.54
CA ILE A 259 1.90 2.11 21.05
C ILE A 259 2.14 2.29 19.55
N TYR A 260 1.09 2.07 18.76
CA TYR A 260 1.13 2.20 17.31
C TYR A 260 0.11 3.20 16.82
N LYS A 261 0.49 3.96 15.80
CA LYS A 261 -0.39 4.86 15.03
C LYS A 261 -0.17 4.56 13.55
N HIS A 262 -1.24 4.29 12.81
CA HIS A 262 -1.17 3.96 11.37
C HIS A 262 -0.08 2.93 11.04
N ARG A 263 0.01 1.86 11.83
CA ARG A 263 1.02 0.79 11.70
C ARG A 263 2.48 1.19 11.96
N SER A 264 2.73 2.46 12.32
CA SER A 264 4.03 2.93 12.82
C SER A 264 4.07 2.82 14.34
N ILE A 265 5.18 2.37 14.90
CA ILE A 265 5.40 2.35 16.36
C ILE A 265 5.80 3.75 16.79
N VAL A 266 4.97 4.35 17.65
CA VAL A 266 5.14 5.73 18.12
C VAL A 266 5.70 5.80 19.54
N ASP A 267 5.52 4.74 20.33
CA ASP A 267 6.12 4.63 21.65
C ASP A 267 6.31 3.17 22.09
N LYS A 268 7.21 2.94 23.05
CA LYS A 268 7.53 1.60 23.56
C LYS A 268 7.98 1.63 25.02
N TYR A 269 7.41 0.72 25.80
CA TYR A 269 7.73 0.53 27.22
C TYR A 269 8.11 -0.92 27.51
N ILE A 270 9.04 -1.13 28.44
CA ILE A 270 9.56 -2.46 28.82
C ILE A 270 9.34 -2.67 30.32
N ASN A 271 8.86 -3.86 30.72
CA ASN A 271 8.62 -4.24 32.12
C ASN A 271 7.69 -3.27 32.86
N LEU A 272 6.70 -2.73 32.14
CA LEU A 272 5.72 -1.81 32.69
C LEU A 272 4.84 -2.56 33.71
N LYS A 273 4.77 -2.05 34.94
CA LYS A 273 3.90 -2.60 35.99
C LYS A 273 2.49 -2.00 35.87
N PRO A 274 1.42 -2.72 36.25
CA PRO A 274 0.05 -2.20 36.18
C PRO A 274 -0.21 -1.21 37.35
N THR A 275 0.34 0.00 37.26
CA THR A 275 0.17 1.09 38.23
C THR A 275 -0.66 2.22 37.61
N HIS A 276 -1.29 3.05 38.46
CA HIS A 276 -2.07 4.19 37.98
C HIS A 276 -1.19 5.23 37.25
N GLU A 277 0.03 5.44 37.74
CA GLU A 277 1.04 6.29 37.09
C GLU A 277 1.38 5.80 35.68
N ASN A 278 1.67 4.50 35.52
CA ASN A 278 1.99 3.93 34.22
C ASN A 278 0.78 3.95 33.26
N PHE A 279 -0.44 3.82 33.79
CA PHE A 279 -1.65 3.98 32.97
C PHE A 279 -1.75 5.41 32.42
N ASN A 280 -1.53 6.43 33.25
CA ASN A 280 -1.57 7.82 32.82
C ASN A 280 -0.48 8.11 31.77
N MET A 281 0.73 7.57 31.95
CA MET A 281 1.80 7.68 30.95
C MET A 281 1.40 7.10 29.58
N LEU A 282 0.77 5.91 29.56
CA LEU A 282 0.27 5.30 28.32
C LEU A 282 -0.84 6.14 27.68
N SER A 283 -1.74 6.71 28.49
CA SER A 283 -2.79 7.62 28.01
C SER A 283 -2.19 8.87 27.37
N ASP A 284 -1.24 9.51 28.05
CA ASP A 284 -0.57 10.72 27.55
C ASP A 284 0.16 10.45 26.22
N ALA A 285 0.82 9.29 26.11
CA ALA A 285 1.48 8.89 24.87
C ALA A 285 0.47 8.64 23.73
N LEU A 286 -0.69 8.03 24.02
CA LEU A 286 -1.77 7.92 23.04
C LEU A 286 -2.29 9.30 22.63
N ASP A 287 -2.51 10.20 23.57
CA ASP A 287 -3.03 11.55 23.32
C ASP A 287 -2.07 12.40 22.48
N GLN A 288 -0.76 12.34 22.76
CA GLN A 288 0.27 13.03 21.97
C GLN A 288 0.40 12.49 20.54
N THR A 289 -0.05 11.25 20.31
CA THR A 289 0.03 10.61 19.00
C THR A 289 -1.24 10.77 18.18
N GLN A 290 -2.22 11.56 18.65
CA GLN A 290 -3.40 11.86 17.86
C GLN A 290 -3.04 12.56 16.54
N GLY A 291 -3.70 12.18 15.44
CA GLY A 291 -3.57 12.88 14.16
C GLY A 291 -4.23 14.24 14.20
N ASP A 292 -3.86 15.12 13.27
CA ASP A 292 -4.48 16.45 13.13
C ASP A 292 -6.01 16.37 12.99
N TYR A 293 -6.52 15.20 12.57
CA TYR A 293 -7.92 14.91 12.32
C TYR A 293 -8.57 13.98 13.37
N PHE A 294 -7.85 13.57 14.41
CA PHE A 294 -8.32 12.51 15.33
C PHE A 294 -9.65 12.81 16.02
N HIS A 295 -9.92 14.07 16.34
CA HIS A 295 -11.17 14.50 16.99
C HIS A 295 -12.32 14.77 16.03
N LEU A 296 -12.12 14.59 14.72
CA LEU A 296 -13.18 14.77 13.75
C LEU A 296 -14.20 13.61 13.83
N PRO A 297 -15.51 13.90 13.73
CA PRO A 297 -16.53 12.87 13.76
C PRO A 297 -16.49 11.97 12.52
N GLU A 298 -17.00 10.75 12.68
CA GLU A 298 -17.33 9.88 11.54
C GLU A 298 -18.66 10.29 10.91
N PRO A 299 -18.91 9.93 9.64
CA PRO A 299 -20.25 10.01 9.04
C PRO A 299 -21.28 9.18 9.82
N GLU A 300 -22.52 9.66 9.89
CA GLU A 300 -23.63 8.83 10.35
C GLU A 300 -23.92 7.74 9.31
N TYR A 301 -23.78 6.48 9.73
CA TYR A 301 -24.08 5.32 8.92
C TYR A 301 -25.61 5.11 8.89
N HIS A 302 -26.25 5.40 7.74
CA HIS A 302 -27.68 5.10 7.50
C HIS A 302 -27.89 3.79 6.73
#